data_AF-A0A0F4QTD7-F1
#
_entry.id   AF-A0A0F4QTD7-F1
#
_cell.length_a   1.000
_cell.length_b   1.000
_cell.length_c   1.000
_cell.angle_alpha   90.00
_cell.angle_beta   90.00
_cell.angle_gamma   90.00
#
_symmetry.space_group_name_H-M   'P 1'
#
loop_
_entity.id
_entity.type
_entity.pdbx_description
1 polymer ?
#
loop_
_entity_poly.entity_id
_entity_poly.type
_entity_poly.pdbx_seq_one_letter_code
_entity_poly.pdbx_strand_id
1 'polypeptide(L)'
;MSNEATQDKTQSIASKSLAQSGALAVQDAANTMRDMNTLLSTAAGVALANFIESGDPKYLEALDKLNSQAKDSKSNFIDLYSSVTESK
;
A
#
# COMPACT_ATOMS: atom_id res chain seq x y z
N MET A 1 -23.62 -18.68 35.51
CA MET A 1 -24.30 -17.98 34.38
C MET A 1 -23.71 -16.60 34.06
N SER A 2 -22.91 -15.97 34.93
CA SER A 2 -22.28 -14.65 34.68
C SER A 2 -20.95 -14.70 33.91
N ASN A 3 -20.25 -15.83 33.90
CA ASN A 3 -18.93 -15.96 33.29
C ASN A 3 -18.97 -16.13 31.76
N GLU A 4 -19.92 -16.93 31.24
CA GLU A 4 -20.09 -17.18 29.79
C GLU A 4 -20.52 -15.93 29.01
N ALA A 5 -21.46 -15.14 29.56
CA ALA A 5 -21.92 -13.89 28.93
C ALA A 5 -20.83 -12.80 28.90
N THR A 6 -19.87 -12.86 29.83
CA THR A 6 -18.72 -11.95 29.86
C THR A 6 -17.65 -12.40 28.86
N GLN A 7 -17.43 -13.71 28.76
CA GLN A 7 -16.52 -14.32 27.78
C GLN A 7 -16.95 -14.09 26.33
N ASP A 8 -18.24 -14.18 26.03
CA ASP A 8 -18.82 -13.88 24.71
C ASP A 8 -18.65 -12.40 24.32
N LYS A 9 -18.85 -11.47 25.26
CA LYS A 9 -18.59 -10.05 25.04
C LYS A 9 -17.10 -9.77 24.80
N THR A 10 -16.21 -10.39 25.57
CA THR A 10 -14.76 -10.24 25.39
C THR A 10 -14.31 -10.76 24.03
N GLN A 11 -14.81 -11.92 23.58
CA GLN A 11 -14.54 -12.45 22.24
C GLN A 11 -15.07 -11.52 21.14
N SER A 12 -16.30 -11.01 21.29
CA SER A 12 -16.88 -10.05 20.34
C SER A 12 -16.03 -8.77 20.21
N ILE A 13 -15.58 -8.21 21.33
CA ILE A 13 -14.70 -7.02 21.35
C ILE A 13 -13.36 -7.33 20.69
N ALA A 14 -12.75 -8.48 20.98
CA ALA A 14 -11.49 -8.89 20.38
C ALA A 14 -11.62 -9.02 18.85
N SER A 15 -12.67 -9.66 18.35
CA SER A 15 -12.91 -9.80 16.90
C SER A 15 -13.14 -8.45 16.22
N LYS A 16 -13.91 -7.55 16.83
CA LYS A 16 -14.11 -6.18 16.32
C LYS A 16 -12.81 -5.39 16.29
N SER A 17 -12.00 -5.51 17.35
CA SER A 17 -10.70 -4.86 17.43
C SER A 17 -9.74 -5.36 16.35
N LEU A 18 -9.72 -6.67 16.09
CA LEU A 18 -8.89 -7.27 15.03
C LEU A 18 -9.31 -6.79 13.64
N ALA A 19 -10.63 -6.79 13.36
CA ALA A 19 -11.16 -6.27 12.12
C ALA A 19 -10.84 -4.78 11.93
N GLN A 20 -10.95 -3.98 13.00
CA GLN A 20 -10.62 -2.56 12.97
C GLN A 20 -9.11 -2.33 12.74
N SER A 21 -8.23 -3.06 13.44
CA SER A 21 -6.79 -2.94 13.23
C SER A 21 -6.38 -3.34 11.81
N GLY A 22 -6.99 -4.38 11.26
CA GLY A 22 -6.79 -4.78 9.87
C GLY A 22 -7.23 -3.69 8.89
N ALA A 23 -8.42 -3.11 9.09
CA ALA A 23 -8.92 -2.03 8.24
C ALA A 23 -8.00 -0.80 8.27
N LEU A 24 -7.45 -0.44 9.43
CA LEU A 24 -6.48 0.65 9.56
C LEU A 24 -5.18 0.33 8.81
N ALA A 25 -4.63 -0.88 8.95
CA ALA A 25 -3.43 -1.28 8.23
C ALA A 25 -3.61 -1.20 6.70
N VAL A 26 -4.76 -1.66 6.18
CA VAL A 26 -5.11 -1.54 4.76
C VAL A 26 -5.21 -0.08 4.33
N GLN A 27 -5.81 0.78 5.15
CA GLN A 27 -5.93 2.21 4.87
C GLN A 27 -4.55 2.90 4.82
N ASP A 28 -3.66 2.59 5.76
CA ASP A 28 -2.30 3.14 5.80
C ASP A 28 -1.47 2.71 4.59
N ALA A 29 -1.61 1.46 4.16
CA ALA A 29 -0.96 0.97 2.94
C ALA A 29 -1.54 1.62 1.68
N ALA A 30 -2.86 1.82 1.60
CA ALA A 30 -3.47 2.54 0.48
C ALA A 30 -2.96 3.99 0.39
N ASN A 31 -2.86 4.67 1.54
CA ASN A 31 -2.32 6.02 1.63
C ASN A 31 -0.85 6.05 1.19
N THR A 32 -0.04 5.13 1.70
CA THR A 32 1.37 5.00 1.33
C THR A 32 1.55 4.74 -0.17
N MET A 33 0.76 3.82 -0.75
CA MET A 33 0.81 3.52 -2.19
C MET A 33 0.48 4.77 -3.03
N ARG A 34 -0.55 5.53 -2.63
CA ARG A 34 -0.96 6.76 -3.31
C ARG A 34 0.12 7.85 -3.22
N ASP A 35 0.72 8.02 -2.05
CA ASP A 35 1.77 9.02 -1.82
C ASP A 35 3.02 8.67 -2.63
N MET A 36 3.42 7.40 -2.64
CA MET A 36 4.50 6.90 -3.49
C MET A 36 4.22 7.10 -4.98
N ASN A 37 3.01 6.75 -5.45
CA ASN A 37 2.66 6.94 -6.86
C ASN A 37 2.68 8.42 -7.27
N THR A 38 2.34 9.33 -6.36
CA THR A 38 2.46 10.78 -6.60
C THR A 38 3.92 11.17 -6.80
N LEU A 39 4.81 10.78 -5.89
CA LEU A 39 6.25 11.05 -5.98
C LEU A 39 6.87 10.45 -7.26
N LEU A 40 6.55 9.19 -7.56
CA LEU A 40 7.03 8.50 -8.75
C LEU A 40 6.54 9.17 -10.04
N SER A 41 5.29 9.64 -10.08
CA SER A 41 4.75 10.37 -11.23
C SER A 41 5.46 11.70 -11.46
N THR A 42 5.74 12.44 -10.38
CA THR A 42 6.54 13.68 -10.47
C THR A 42 7.95 13.39 -10.97
N ALA A 43 8.62 12.38 -10.43
CA ALA A 43 9.96 11.98 -10.87
C ALA A 43 9.97 11.54 -12.34
N ALA A 44 8.93 10.80 -12.77
CA ALA A 44 8.79 10.36 -14.15
C ALA A 44 8.58 11.54 -15.10
N GLY A 45 7.77 12.53 -14.71
CA GLY A 45 7.61 13.77 -15.48
C GLY A 45 8.93 14.51 -15.67
N VAL A 46 9.75 14.62 -14.62
CA VAL A 46 11.08 15.24 -14.69
C VAL A 46 12.03 14.43 -15.58
N ALA A 47 12.08 13.11 -15.43
CA ALA A 47 12.93 12.25 -16.27
C ALA A 47 12.53 12.35 -17.75
N LEU A 48 11.23 12.31 -18.05
CA LEU A 48 10.71 12.44 -19.41
C LEU A 48 11.05 13.81 -20.02
N ALA A 49 10.88 14.90 -19.27
CA ALA A 49 11.23 16.24 -19.74
C ALA A 49 12.72 16.33 -20.11
N ASN A 50 13.60 15.83 -19.24
CA ASN A 50 15.04 15.82 -19.51
C ASN A 50 15.40 14.93 -20.70
N PHE A 51 14.71 13.79 -20.89
CA PHE A 51 14.90 12.95 -22.09
C PHE A 51 14.55 13.70 -23.37
N ILE A 52 13.40 14.38 -23.39
CA ILE A 52 12.95 15.16 -24.55
C ILE A 52 13.93 16.28 -24.87
N GLU A 53 14.46 16.96 -23.84
CA GLU A 53 15.39 18.08 -24.00
C GLU A 53 16.77 17.63 -24.47
N SER A 54 17.31 16.57 -23.87
CA SER A 54 18.71 16.16 -24.08
C SER A 54 18.90 15.01 -25.07
N GLY A 55 17.87 14.20 -25.30
CA GLY A 55 17.97 12.91 -26.00
C GLY A 55 18.76 11.83 -25.24
N ASP A 56 19.20 12.08 -24.00
CA ASP A 56 20.08 11.18 -23.26
C ASP A 56 19.31 9.93 -22.75
N PRO A 57 19.67 8.71 -23.21
CA PRO A 57 18.93 7.49 -22.88
C PRO A 57 18.97 7.13 -21.39
N LYS A 58 19.86 7.70 -20.56
CA LYS A 58 19.86 7.44 -19.10
C LYS A 58 18.53 7.80 -18.44
N TYR A 59 17.80 8.76 -19.00
CA TYR A 59 16.49 9.16 -18.50
C TYR A 59 15.41 8.11 -18.81
N LEU A 60 15.57 7.32 -19.87
CA LEU A 60 14.72 6.16 -20.12
C LEU A 60 14.97 5.04 -19.10
N GLU A 61 16.23 4.82 -18.70
CA GLU A 61 16.55 3.88 -17.62
C GLU A 61 15.93 4.33 -16.28
N ALA A 62 15.96 5.63 -16.00
CA ALA A 62 15.29 6.20 -14.81
C ALA A 62 13.78 5.94 -14.85
N LEU A 63 13.12 6.16 -16.00
CA LEU A 63 11.69 5.87 -16.19
C LEU A 63 11.35 4.40 -15.93
N ASP A 64 12.19 3.48 -16.41
CA ASP A 64 11.94 2.05 -16.21
C ASP A 64 12.07 1.64 -14.73
N LYS A 65 13.07 2.19 -14.02
CA LYS A 65 13.22 2.02 -12.57
C LYS A 65 12.01 2.57 -11.80
N LEU A 66 11.53 3.75 -12.17
CA LEU A 66 10.33 4.34 -11.54
C LEU A 66 9.09 3.48 -11.76
N ASN A 67 8.94 2.90 -12.96
CA ASN A 67 7.86 1.98 -13.27
C ASN A 67 7.95 0.67 -12.46
N SER A 68 9.17 0.15 -12.25
CA SER A 68 9.38 -1.00 -11.35
C SER A 68 8.95 -0.68 -9.92
N GLN A 69 9.37 0.47 -9.39
CA GLN A 69 9.00 0.90 -8.03
C GLN A 69 7.49 1.08 -7.86
N ALA A 70 6.78 1.55 -8.90
CA ALA A 70 5.32 1.65 -8.88
C ALA A 70 4.66 0.26 -8.80
N LYS A 71 5.21 -0.74 -9.50
CA LYS A 71 4.74 -2.13 -9.44
C LYS A 71 4.99 -2.74 -8.06
N ASP A 72 6.16 -2.50 -7.47
CA ASP A 72 6.50 -2.99 -6.13
C ASP A 72 5.58 -2.38 -5.06
N SER A 73 5.34 -1.06 -5.14
CA SER A 73 4.39 -0.35 -4.28
C SER A 73 2.98 -0.96 -4.35
N LYS A 74 2.51 -1.28 -5.57
CA LYS A 74 1.23 -1.96 -5.78
C LYS A 74 1.23 -3.39 -5.22
N SER A 75 2.31 -4.15 -5.41
CA SER A 75 2.43 -5.52 -4.88
C SER A 75 2.32 -5.51 -3.36
N ASN A 76 3.08 -4.65 -2.69
CA ASN A 76 3.06 -4.53 -1.23
C ASN A 76 1.67 -4.20 -0.69
N PHE A 77 0.92 -3.34 -1.37
CA PHE A 77 -0.47 -3.04 -0.99
C PHE A 77 -1.37 -4.28 -1.13
N ILE A 78 -1.26 -5.03 -2.23
CA ILE A 78 -2.04 -6.25 -2.46
C ILE A 78 -1.68 -7.30 -1.42
N ASP A 79 -0.40 -7.52 -1.14
CA ASP A 79 0.08 -8.50 -0.17
C ASP A 79 -0.47 -8.19 1.23
N LEU A 80 -0.43 -6.93 1.66
CA LEU A 80 -1.03 -6.52 2.94
C LEU A 80 -2.55 -6.71 2.93
N TYR A 81 -3.22 -6.29 1.86
CA TYR A 81 -4.68 -6.44 1.72
C TYR A 81 -5.12 -7.90 1.81
N SER A 82 -4.46 -8.80 1.09
CA SER A 82 -4.69 -10.25 1.17
C SER A 82 -4.38 -10.77 2.56
N SER A 83 -3.26 -10.38 3.18
CA SER A 83 -2.92 -10.83 4.54
C SER A 83 -4.00 -10.48 5.57
N VAL A 84 -4.64 -9.31 5.46
CA VAL A 84 -5.68 -8.87 6.39
C VAL A 84 -7.04 -9.52 6.09
N THR A 85 -7.36 -9.75 4.82
CA THR A 85 -8.68 -10.25 4.40
C THR A 85 -8.78 -11.77 4.37
N GLU A 86 -7.66 -12.47 4.12
CA GLU A 86 -7.56 -13.93 4.04
C GLU A 86 -7.15 -14.58 5.37
N SER A 87 -6.75 -13.82 6.40
CA SER A 87 -6.48 -14.33 7.77
C SER A 87 -7.74 -14.80 8.53
N LYS A 88 -8.69 -15.44 7.84
CA LYS A 88 -9.90 -16.04 8.42
C LYS A 88 -9.66 -17.46 8.94
#